data_AF-A0A4Y2P802-F1
#
_entry.id   AF-A0A4Y2P802-F1
#
_cell.length_a   1.000
_cell.length_b   1.000
_cell.length_c   1.000
_cell.angle_alpha   90.00
_cell.angle_beta   90.00
_cell.angle_gamma   90.00
#
_symmetry.space_group_name_H-M   'P 1'
#
loop_
_entity.id
_entity.type
_entity.pdbx_description
1 polymer ?
#
loop_
_entity_poly.entity_id
_entity_poly.type
_entity_poly.pdbx_seq_one_letter_code
_entity_poly.pdbx_strand_id
1 'polypeptide(L)'
;MYREQLIECMGKIESTSKQAVAINQAGAIRRMLEDSKFVFWLTVFHNIMPHVGVLYNQLQKTRIDAALIRKQVNVFQKSLEKERKRMDTVTKEISALCETSRKKKERRYSYK
;
A
#
# COMPACT_ATOMS: atom_id res chain seq x y z
N MET A 1 5.70 -3.07 -3.31
CA MET A 1 4.56 -2.21 -3.75
C MET A 1 4.95 -1.41 -4.98
N TYR A 2 4.24 -1.53 -6.10
CA TYR A 2 4.56 -0.89 -7.40
C TYR A 2 4.10 0.57 -7.54
N ARG A 3 4.21 1.35 -6.46
CA ARG A 3 3.61 2.70 -6.37
C ARG A 3 4.05 3.64 -7.50
N GLU A 4 5.34 3.76 -7.75
CA GLU A 4 5.88 4.68 -8.77
C GLU A 4 5.40 4.31 -10.17
N GLN A 5 5.34 3.00 -10.47
CA GLN A 5 4.85 2.50 -11.76
C GLN A 5 3.35 2.81 -11.92
N LEU A 6 2.57 2.71 -10.84
CA LEU A 6 1.15 3.10 -10.87
C LEU A 6 0.98 4.61 -11.07
N ILE A 7 1.79 5.45 -10.41
CA ILE A 7 1.77 6.90 -10.62
C ILE A 7 2.10 7.25 -12.08
N GLU A 8 3.14 6.62 -12.65
CA GLU A 8 3.51 6.81 -14.05
C GLU A 8 2.38 6.35 -15.00
N CYS A 9 1.80 5.18 -14.73
CA CYS A 9 0.68 4.64 -15.49
C CYS A 9 -0.53 5.57 -15.48
N MET A 10 -0.94 6.05 -14.30
CA MET A 10 -2.05 7.01 -14.19
C MET A 10 -1.75 8.31 -14.93
N GLY A 11 -0.52 8.82 -14.85
CA GLY A 11 -0.09 10.00 -15.61
C GLY A 11 -0.16 9.80 -17.13
N LYS A 12 0.14 8.60 -17.63
CA LYS A 12 -0.05 8.25 -19.05
C LYS A 12 -1.52 8.17 -19.43
N ILE A 13 -2.39 7.64 -18.57
CA ILE A 13 -3.83 7.59 -18.83
C ILE A 13 -4.42 9.00 -18.87
N GLU A 14 -4.02 9.89 -17.96
CA GLU A 14 -4.43 11.31 -17.97
C GLU A 14 -4.06 12.01 -19.28
N SER A 15 -2.88 11.73 -19.86
CA SER A 15 -2.41 12.42 -21.06
C SER A 15 -2.88 11.81 -22.38
N THR A 16 -3.26 10.54 -22.39
CA THR A 16 -3.59 9.81 -23.64
C THR A 16 -5.08 9.53 -23.80
N SER A 17 -5.85 9.51 -22.70
CA SER A 17 -7.28 9.22 -22.77
C SER A 17 -8.07 10.38 -23.39
N LYS A 18 -9.12 10.03 -24.15
CA LYS A 18 -10.09 10.99 -24.70
C LYS A 18 -11.36 11.09 -23.86
N GLN A 19 -11.53 10.20 -22.88
CA GLN A 19 -12.72 10.13 -22.04
C GLN A 19 -12.51 10.92 -20.76
N ALA A 20 -13.31 11.97 -20.56
CA ALA A 20 -13.21 12.84 -19.37
C ALA A 20 -13.31 12.06 -18.05
N VAL A 21 -14.17 11.04 -17.98
CA VAL A 21 -14.32 10.19 -16.79
C VAL A 21 -13.02 9.46 -16.46
N ALA A 22 -12.37 8.84 -17.46
CA ALA A 22 -11.12 8.12 -17.28
C ALA A 22 -9.96 9.05 -16.86
N ILE A 23 -9.88 10.25 -17.45
CA ILE A 23 -8.90 11.27 -17.07
C ILE A 23 -9.09 11.65 -15.60
N ASN A 24 -10.32 11.97 -15.21
CA ASN A 24 -10.64 12.40 -13.84
C ASN A 24 -10.33 11.32 -12.81
N GLN A 25 -10.67 10.06 -13.11
CA GLN A 25 -10.38 8.93 -12.23
C GLN A 25 -8.88 8.65 -12.12
N ALA A 26 -8.15 8.65 -13.23
CA ALA A 26 -6.69 8.47 -13.22
C ALA A 26 -6.00 9.56 -12.40
N GLY A 27 -6.40 10.83 -12.57
CA GLY A 27 -5.88 11.94 -11.78
C GLY A 27 -6.21 11.83 -10.28
N ALA A 28 -7.41 11.36 -9.93
CA ALA A 28 -7.78 11.09 -8.53
C ALA A 28 -6.93 9.98 -7.91
N ILE A 29 -6.77 8.84 -8.60
CA ILE A 29 -5.94 7.72 -8.13
C ILE A 29 -4.48 8.15 -7.98
N ARG A 30 -3.95 8.91 -8.95
CA ARG A 30 -2.59 9.43 -8.89
C ARG A 30 -2.37 10.33 -7.67
N ARG A 31 -3.32 11.23 -7.37
CA ARG A 31 -3.27 12.07 -6.16
C ARG A 31 -3.35 11.24 -4.88
N MET A 32 -4.20 10.21 -4.83
CA MET A 32 -4.26 9.30 -3.68
C MET A 32 -2.93 8.58 -3.47
N LEU A 33 -2.29 8.09 -4.54
CA LEU A 33 -0.98 7.45 -4.45
C LEU A 33 0.11 8.42 -4.01
N GLU A 34 -0.07 9.73 -4.17
CA GLU A 34 0.85 10.77 -3.68
C GLU A 34 0.58 11.21 -2.24
N ASP A 35 -0.60 10.92 -1.69
CA ASP A 35 -0.97 11.27 -0.31
C ASP A 35 -0.24 10.38 0.70
N SER A 36 0.43 11.01 1.67
CA SER A 36 1.26 10.30 2.64
C SER A 36 0.45 9.41 3.57
N LYS A 37 -0.77 9.83 3.97
CA LYS A 37 -1.64 9.05 4.86
C LYS A 37 -2.18 7.83 4.14
N PHE A 38 -2.59 7.99 2.88
CA PHE A 38 -3.03 6.88 2.05
C PHE A 38 -1.91 5.87 1.82
N VAL A 39 -0.71 6.32 1.44
CA VAL A 39 0.46 5.44 1.23
C VAL A 39 0.86 4.71 2.52
N PHE A 40 0.74 5.36 3.68
CA PHE A 40 0.95 4.73 4.97
C PHE A 40 0.01 3.56 5.19
N TRP A 41 -1.31 3.80 5.10
CA TRP A 41 -2.28 2.74 5.29
C TRP A 41 -2.16 1.65 4.22
N LEU A 42 -1.91 2.00 2.97
CA LEU A 42 -1.68 1.04 1.90
C LEU A 42 -0.48 0.12 2.19
N THR A 43 0.61 0.68 2.71
CA THR A 43 1.81 -0.10 3.09
C THR A 43 1.52 -1.02 4.28
N VAL A 44 0.78 -0.52 5.27
CA VAL A 44 0.33 -1.32 6.42
C VAL A 44 -0.51 -2.50 5.95
N PHE A 45 -1.51 -2.27 5.11
CA PHE A 45 -2.36 -3.34 4.58
C PHE A 45 -1.58 -4.32 3.71
N HIS A 46 -0.64 -3.83 2.89
CA HIS A 46 0.24 -4.68 2.08
C HIS A 46 1.05 -5.66 2.94
N ASN A 47 1.56 -5.21 4.09
CA ASN A 47 2.32 -6.06 5.00
C ASN A 47 1.43 -7.04 5.79
N ILE A 48 0.20 -6.64 6.12
CA ILE A 48 -0.75 -7.50 6.85
C ILE A 48 -1.35 -8.59 5.95
N MET A 49 -1.61 -8.30 4.66
CA MET A 49 -2.34 -9.19 3.75
C MET A 49 -1.76 -10.61 3.63
N PRO A 50 -0.44 -10.82 3.54
CA PRO A 50 0.14 -12.17 3.52
C PRO A 50 -0.21 -12.98 4.77
N HIS A 51 -0.24 -12.35 5.95
CA HIS A 51 -0.59 -13.02 7.20
C HIS A 51 -2.07 -13.42 7.22
N VAL A 52 -2.94 -12.59 6.67
CA VAL A 52 -4.37 -12.90 6.50
C VAL A 52 -4.56 -14.08 5.55
N GLY A 53 -3.84 -14.08 4.41
CA GLY A 53 -3.88 -15.20 3.46
C GLY A 53 -3.39 -16.51 4.06
N VAL A 54 -2.31 -16.49 4.85
CA VAL A 54 -1.83 -17.66 5.58
C VAL A 54 -2.89 -18.15 6.56
N LEU A 55 -3.47 -17.26 7.38
CA LEU A 55 -4.50 -17.64 8.33
C LEU A 55 -5.72 -18.27 7.63
N TYR A 56 -6.21 -17.63 6.57
CA TYR A 56 -7.32 -18.13 5.76
C TYR A 56 -7.04 -19.54 5.23
N ASN A 57 -5.87 -19.76 4.62
CA ASN A 57 -5.47 -21.06 4.10
C ASN A 57 -5.37 -22.14 5.18
N GLN A 58 -4.97 -21.78 6.41
CA GLN A 58 -4.92 -22.72 7.53
C GLN A 58 -6.32 -23.06 8.04
N LEU A 59 -7.24 -22.09 8.03
CA LEU A 59 -8.63 -22.24 8.47
C LEU A 59 -9.57 -22.87 7.42
N GLN A 60 -9.12 -23.04 6.18
CA GLN A 60 -9.89 -23.72 5.14
C GLN A 60 -9.62 -25.23 5.07
N LYS A 61 -8.67 -25.76 5.85
CA LYS A 61 -8.31 -27.18 5.81
C LYS A 61 -9.46 -28.08 6.29
N THR A 62 -9.69 -29.19 5.59
CA THR A 62 -10.81 -30.12 5.85
C THR A 62 -10.84 -30.72 7.25
N ARG A 63 -9.67 -30.86 7.90
CA ARG A 63 -9.53 -31.35 9.28
C ARG A 63 -9.00 -30.23 10.14
N ILE A 64 -9.91 -29.49 10.75
CA ILE A 64 -9.59 -28.44 11.72
C ILE A 64 -10.10 -28.85 13.08
N ASP A 65 -9.21 -28.79 14.07
CA ASP A 65 -9.54 -28.90 15.48
C ASP A 65 -9.32 -27.53 16.17
N ALA A 66 -10.07 -27.28 17.24
CA ALA A 66 -9.99 -26.06 18.04
C ALA A 66 -8.58 -25.73 18.55
N ALA A 67 -7.74 -26.73 18.86
CA ALA A 67 -6.35 -26.49 19.27
C ALA A 67 -5.51 -25.95 18.11
N LEU A 68 -5.70 -26.47 16.89
CA LEU A 68 -5.08 -25.92 15.69
C LEU A 68 -5.55 -24.49 15.41
N ILE A 69 -6.86 -24.20 15.50
CA ILE A 69 -7.38 -22.83 15.31
C ILE A 69 -6.69 -21.86 16.27
N ARG A 70 -6.69 -22.18 17.58
CA ARG A 70 -6.05 -21.34 18.61
C ARG A 70 -4.57 -21.11 18.31
N LYS A 71 -3.85 -22.14 17.89
CA LYS A 71 -2.44 -22.02 17.48
C LYS A 71 -2.27 -21.05 16.32
N GLN A 72 -3.09 -21.16 15.27
CA GLN A 72 -2.97 -20.31 14.07
C GLN A 72 -3.36 -18.87 14.36
N VAL A 73 -4.40 -18.64 15.17
CA VAL A 73 -4.78 -17.29 15.63
C VAL A 73 -3.64 -16.66 16.44
N ASN A 74 -3.00 -17.41 17.34
CA ASN A 74 -1.86 -16.92 18.11
C ASN A 74 -0.65 -16.57 17.20
N VAL A 75 -0.37 -17.38 16.18
CA VAL A 75 0.69 -17.09 15.19
C VAL A 75 0.36 -15.81 14.40
N PHE A 76 -0.90 -15.66 13.99
CA PHE A 76 -1.36 -14.45 13.30
C PHE A 76 -1.22 -13.21 14.19
N GLN A 77 -1.66 -13.28 15.45
CA GLN A 77 -1.52 -12.18 16.40
C GLN A 77 -0.05 -11.76 16.60
N LYS A 78 0.85 -12.72 16.81
CA LYS A 78 2.30 -12.43 16.93
C LYS A 78 2.87 -11.77 15.67
N SER A 79 2.38 -12.18 14.50
CA SER A 79 2.78 -11.57 13.22
C SER A 79 2.30 -10.12 13.13
N LEU A 80 1.05 -9.84 13.53
CA LEU A 80 0.52 -8.48 13.61
C LEU A 80 1.26 -7.61 14.62
N GLU A 81 1.63 -8.15 15.77
CA GLU A 81 2.44 -7.42 16.76
C GLU A 81 3.82 -7.05 16.21
N LYS A 82 4.43 -7.95 15.43
CA LYS A 82 5.70 -7.66 14.74
C LYS A 82 5.52 -6.57 13.68
N GLU A 83 4.47 -6.65 12.87
CA GLU A 83 4.19 -5.61 11.87
C GLU A 83 3.85 -4.27 12.52
N ARG A 84 3.14 -4.28 13.66
CA ARG A 84 2.85 -3.06 14.44
C ARG A 84 4.13 -2.37 14.89
N LYS A 85 5.11 -3.12 15.40
CA LYS A 85 6.42 -2.57 15.79
C LYS A 85 7.21 -1.99 14.60
N ARG A 86 6.97 -2.48 13.39
CA ARG A 86 7.58 -1.95 12.16
C ARG A 86 6.90 -0.69 11.65
N MET A 87 5.68 -0.36 12.11
CA MET A 87 4.94 0.81 11.64
C MET A 87 5.68 2.13 11.93
N ASP A 88 6.41 2.22 13.03
CA ASP A 88 7.23 3.40 13.35
C ASP A 88 8.33 3.62 12.30
N THR A 89 8.93 2.54 11.81
CA THR A 89 9.92 2.59 10.72
C THR A 89 9.26 2.96 9.40
N VAL A 90 8.13 2.34 9.08
CA VAL A 90 7.34 2.65 7.86
C VAL A 90 6.93 4.13 7.82
N THR A 91 6.58 4.71 8.97
CA THR A 91 6.23 6.14 9.07
C THR A 91 7.40 7.03 8.64
N LYS A 92 8.62 6.71 9.09
CA LYS A 92 9.84 7.45 8.73
C LYS A 92 10.24 7.27 7.26
N GLU A 93 10.06 6.07 6.73
CA GLU A 93 10.32 5.79 5.30
C GLU A 93 9.37 6.58 4.40
N ILE A 94 8.09 6.65 4.76
CA ILE A 94 7.08 7.37 3.98
C ILE A 94 7.26 8.88 4.07
N SER A 95 7.64 9.42 5.22
CA SER A 95 7.96 10.86 5.33
C SER A 95 9.12 11.23 4.40
N ALA A 96 10.18 10.41 4.35
CA ALA A 96 11.30 10.61 3.44
C ALA A 96 10.89 10.48 1.96
N LEU A 97 9.99 9.54 1.64
CA LEU A 97 9.46 9.36 0.28
C LEU A 97 8.63 10.57 -0.19
N CYS A 98 7.85 11.17 0.71
CA CYS A 98 7.04 12.34 0.40
C CYS A 98 7.90 13.61 0.20
N GLU A 99 8.97 13.77 0.97
CA GLU A 99 9.92 14.88 0.79
C GLU A 99 10.67 14.82 -0.56
N THR A 100 11.12 13.62 -0.93
CA THR A 100 11.81 13.41 -2.22
C THR A 100 10.86 13.61 -3.42
N SER A 101 9.61 13.18 -3.29
CA SER A 101 8.57 13.39 -4.31
C SER A 101 8.24 14.89 -4.52
N ARG A 102 8.18 15.68 -3.44
CA ARG A 102 7.98 17.14 -3.51
C ARG A 102 9.14 17.85 -4.23
N LYS A 103 10.38 17.55 -3.83
CA LYS A 103 11.59 18.12 -4.45
C LYS A 103 11.69 17.79 -5.95
N LYS A 104 11.27 16.58 -6.37
CA LYS A 104 11.26 16.17 -7.79
C LYS A 104 10.19 16.92 -8.60
N LYS A 105 9.04 17.23 -8.01
CA LYS A 105 8.01 18.08 -8.65
C LYS A 105 8.53 19.52 -8.84
N GLU A 106 9.07 20.14 -7.80
CA GLU A 106 9.61 21.52 -7.86
C GLU A 106 10.66 21.70 -8.96
N ARG A 107 11.60 20.74 -9.08
CA ARG A 107 12.59 20.76 -10.17
C ARG A 107 11.95 20.66 -11.56
N ARG A 108 10.88 19.87 -11.72
CA ARG A 108 10.20 19.70 -13.02
C ARG A 108 9.41 20.94 -13.45
N TYR A 109 8.98 21.80 -12.50
CA TYR A 109 8.34 23.09 -12.80
C TYR A 109 9.36 24.22 -13.01
N SER A 110 10.60 24.09 -12.51
CA SER A 110 11.65 25.11 -12.67
C SER A 110 12.34 25.10 -14.05
N TYR A 111 12.10 24.08 -14.88
CA TYR A 111 12.62 23.96 -16.25
C TYR A 111 11.52 24.13 -17.32
N LYS A 112 10.40 24.77 -16.97
CA LYS A 112 9.34 25.15 -17.92
C LYS A 112 9.22 26.66 -18.02
#